data_AF-A0A7Z0DBR0-F1
#
_entry.id   AF-A0A7Z0DBR0-F1
#
_cell.length_a   1.000
_cell.length_b   1.000
_cell.length_c   1.000
_cell.angle_alpha   90.00
_cell.angle_beta   90.00
_cell.angle_gamma   90.00
#
_symmetry.space_group_name_H-M   'P 1'
#
loop_
_entity.id
_entity.type
_entity.pdbx_description
1 polymer ?
#
loop_
_entity_poly.entity_id
_entity_poly.type
_entity_poly.pdbx_seq_one_letter_code
_entity_poly.pdbx_strand_id
1 'polypeptide(L)'
;MPPFPVLGPAPAGAPTPRLPLSARGGTPEWLPETSAGPRPSLEEPVDTTEHVDRGLALAALGLLGGAITLIGLWAPGTPSPIWCFAIALLAFWLYGKGAGHAPARGFPALVAMIIGGLAVTFVACLAVGLYAYYREYAPQIALPALPFVIANLTAPQLWSAYLTDGMLFVLFGGLGALAGVVQLFLGRERRPLRARRAA
;
A
#
# COMPACT_ATOMS: atom_id res chain seq x y z
N MET A 1 -8.84 73.48 1.01
CA MET A 1 -8.02 72.37 1.52
C MET A 1 -7.13 72.90 2.63
N PRO A 2 -7.42 72.63 3.91
CA PRO A 2 -6.52 73.01 5.00
C PRO A 2 -5.30 72.05 5.06
N PRO A 3 -4.11 72.56 5.45
CA PRO A 3 -2.89 71.75 5.53
C PRO A 3 -2.86 70.82 6.76
N PHE A 4 -2.25 69.65 6.60
CA PHE A 4 -2.03 68.67 7.67
C PHE A 4 -0.99 69.17 8.69
N PRO A 5 -1.21 68.94 10.01
CA PRO A 5 -0.24 69.28 11.04
C PRO A 5 0.93 68.27 11.13
N VAL A 6 2.12 68.82 11.36
CA VAL A 6 3.38 68.09 11.59
C VAL A 6 3.39 67.50 13.00
N LEU A 7 3.65 66.18 13.13
CA LEU A 7 3.88 65.49 14.40
C LEU A 7 5.33 65.70 14.87
N GLY A 8 5.49 66.36 16.02
CA GLY A 8 6.77 66.43 16.74
C GLY A 8 7.09 65.14 17.52
N PRO A 9 8.36 64.93 17.93
CA PRO A 9 8.78 63.72 18.62
C PRO A 9 8.27 63.64 20.07
N ALA A 10 7.90 62.42 20.48
CA ALA A 10 7.36 62.10 21.79
C ALA A 10 8.43 62.21 22.91
N PRO A 11 8.11 62.78 24.08
CA PRO A 11 9.01 62.81 25.23
C PRO A 11 9.16 61.44 25.90
N ALA A 12 10.39 61.10 26.27
CA ALA A 12 10.78 59.85 26.91
C ALA A 12 10.10 59.70 28.29
N GLY A 13 9.38 58.58 28.43
CA GLY A 13 8.65 58.20 29.64
C GLY A 13 9.55 57.86 30.83
N ALA A 14 8.95 58.08 32.00
CA ALA A 14 9.49 58.06 33.36
C ALA A 14 10.12 56.73 33.83
N PRO A 15 10.96 56.78 34.90
CA PRO A 15 11.60 55.60 35.48
C PRO A 15 10.60 54.61 36.10
N THR A 16 10.78 53.33 35.78
CA THR A 16 9.99 52.19 36.26
C THR A 16 10.33 51.85 37.73
N PRO A 17 9.35 51.71 38.63
CA PRO A 17 9.57 51.19 39.98
C PRO A 17 10.00 49.72 39.96
N ARG A 18 11.08 49.39 40.66
CA ARG A 18 11.58 48.01 40.85
C ARG A 18 10.76 47.30 41.94
N LEU A 19 10.23 46.12 41.65
CA LEU A 19 9.67 45.22 42.67
C LEU A 19 10.80 44.45 43.37
N PRO A 20 10.74 44.23 44.70
CA PRO A 20 11.75 43.47 45.42
C PRO A 20 11.66 41.97 45.11
N LEU A 21 12.83 41.40 44.84
CA LEU A 21 13.12 39.98 44.68
C LEU A 21 13.48 39.39 46.07
N SER A 22 13.03 38.17 46.36
CA SER A 22 13.27 37.35 47.58
C SER A 22 12.20 37.52 48.67
N ALA A 23 11.68 36.48 49.32
CA ALA A 23 12.36 35.28 49.73
C ALA A 23 11.47 34.02 49.68
N ARG A 24 12.10 32.97 49.19
CA ARG A 24 11.72 31.56 49.16
C ARG A 24 11.92 30.99 50.57
N GLY A 25 10.86 30.60 51.25
CA GLY A 25 10.96 29.98 52.57
C GLY A 25 9.61 29.85 53.24
N GLY A 26 8.97 28.69 53.09
CA GLY A 26 7.69 28.36 53.70
C GLY A 26 6.90 27.44 52.79
N THR A 27 7.00 26.14 53.02
CA THR A 27 6.04 25.17 52.49
C THR A 27 4.74 25.34 53.25
N PRO A 28 3.63 25.72 52.60
CA PRO A 28 2.34 25.70 53.25
C PRO A 28 1.80 24.27 53.36
N GLU A 29 1.69 23.80 54.60
CA GLU A 29 1.17 22.50 55.07
C GLU A 29 -0.36 22.38 54.94
N TRP A 30 -0.96 22.86 53.84
CA TRP A 30 -2.42 22.77 53.61
C TRP A 30 -2.80 22.25 52.23
N LEU A 31 -1.87 21.69 51.46
CA LEU A 31 -2.28 20.99 50.23
C LEU A 31 -2.96 19.68 50.63
N PRO A 32 -4.30 19.53 50.44
CA PRO A 32 -4.92 18.22 50.52
C PRO A 32 -4.17 17.32 49.56
N GLU A 33 -3.90 16.08 49.97
CA GLU A 33 -3.28 15.04 49.16
C GLU A 33 -3.82 15.19 47.74
N THR A 34 -2.98 15.73 46.85
CA THR A 34 -3.27 15.75 45.43
C THR A 34 -3.31 14.28 45.09
N SER A 35 -4.52 13.71 45.07
CA SER A 35 -4.81 12.40 44.52
C SER A 35 -3.88 12.25 43.34
N ALA A 36 -2.95 11.30 43.45
CA ALA A 36 -2.14 10.86 42.35
C ALA A 36 -3.13 10.41 41.29
N GLY A 37 -3.57 11.35 40.45
CA GLY A 37 -4.39 11.09 39.31
C GLY A 37 -3.69 10.01 38.50
N PRO A 38 -4.43 9.18 37.75
CA PRO A 38 -3.84 8.14 36.93
C PRO A 38 -2.67 8.77 36.17
N ARG A 39 -1.44 8.36 36.50
CA ARG A 39 -0.27 8.80 35.73
C ARG A 39 -0.64 8.44 34.29
N PRO A 40 -0.60 9.39 33.33
CA PRO A 40 -0.78 9.01 31.95
C PRO A 40 0.21 7.87 31.71
N SER A 41 -0.33 6.69 31.47
CA SER A 41 0.46 5.53 31.08
C SER A 41 1.37 6.05 29.98
N LEU A 42 2.68 5.99 30.20
CA LEU A 42 3.65 6.27 29.16
C LEU A 42 3.20 5.43 27.97
N GLU A 43 2.62 6.09 26.97
CA GLU A 43 2.17 5.45 25.75
C GLU A 43 3.39 4.69 25.25
N GLU A 44 3.30 3.37 25.34
CA GLU A 44 4.28 2.45 24.79
C GLU A 44 4.52 2.95 23.36
N PRO A 45 5.77 3.25 22.96
CA PRO A 45 6.02 3.80 21.63
C PRO A 45 5.44 2.79 20.65
N VAL A 46 4.34 3.16 20.00
CA VAL A 46 3.72 2.33 18.98
C VAL A 46 4.82 2.04 17.99
N ASP A 47 5.21 0.77 17.87
CA ASP A 47 6.23 0.35 16.95
C ASP A 47 5.70 0.66 15.54
N THR A 48 6.13 1.80 15.03
CA THR A 48 5.73 2.36 13.74
C THR A 48 6.64 1.82 12.63
N THR A 49 7.50 0.84 12.94
CA THR A 49 8.39 0.27 11.95
C THR A 49 7.62 -0.65 11.00
N GLU A 50 7.61 -0.27 9.72
CA GLU A 50 7.04 -1.07 8.64
C GLU A 50 7.92 -2.31 8.42
N HIS A 51 7.39 -3.51 8.70
CA HIS A 51 8.08 -4.78 8.42
C HIS A 51 7.93 -5.18 6.95
N VAL A 52 8.69 -4.50 6.09
CA VAL A 52 8.63 -4.67 4.62
C VAL A 52 8.91 -6.11 4.20
N ASP A 53 9.85 -6.79 4.84
CA ASP A 53 10.22 -8.18 4.60
C ASP A 53 9.05 -9.15 4.76
N ARG A 54 8.33 -9.05 5.89
CA ARG A 54 7.17 -9.89 6.19
C ARG A 54 6.00 -9.55 5.28
N GLY A 55 5.77 -8.26 5.02
CA GLY A 55 4.75 -7.78 4.09
C GLY A 55 4.97 -8.33 2.68
N LEU A 56 6.20 -8.23 2.17
CA LEU A 56 6.55 -8.70 0.83
C LEU A 56 6.42 -10.22 0.71
N ALA A 57 6.85 -10.98 1.71
CA ALA A 57 6.73 -12.44 1.73
C ALA A 57 5.26 -12.90 1.67
N LEU A 58 4.38 -12.28 2.47
CA LEU A 58 2.94 -12.58 2.45
C LEU A 58 2.28 -12.18 1.13
N ALA A 59 2.66 -11.02 0.58
CA ALA A 59 2.19 -10.60 -0.73
C ALA A 59 2.64 -11.56 -1.84
N ALA A 60 3.87 -12.08 -1.77
CA ALA A 60 4.37 -13.07 -2.72
C ALA A 60 3.57 -14.38 -2.66
N LEU A 61 3.19 -14.84 -1.46
CA LEU A 61 2.31 -16.01 -1.30
C LEU A 61 0.92 -15.77 -1.90
N GLY A 62 0.35 -14.58 -1.68
CA GLY A 62 -0.91 -14.17 -2.29
C GLY A 62 -0.85 -14.15 -3.82
N LEU A 63 0.23 -13.58 -4.36
CA LEU A 63 0.51 -13.52 -5.79
C LEU A 63 0.66 -14.91 -6.39
N LEU A 64 1.41 -15.80 -5.72
CA LEU A 64 1.61 -17.18 -6.15
C LEU A 64 0.28 -17.97 -6.16
N GLY A 65 -0.50 -17.89 -5.09
CA GLY A 65 -1.81 -18.54 -5.02
C GLY A 65 -2.78 -18.00 -6.07
N GLY A 66 -2.79 -16.69 -6.27
CA GLY A 66 -3.56 -16.03 -7.33
C GLY A 66 -3.14 -16.48 -8.73
N ALA A 67 -1.84 -16.55 -8.99
CA ALA A 67 -1.28 -17.00 -10.27
C ALA A 67 -1.67 -18.44 -10.58
N ILE A 68 -1.54 -19.36 -9.62
CA ILE A 68 -1.95 -20.76 -9.80
C ILE A 68 -3.44 -20.85 -10.11
N THR A 69 -4.27 -20.10 -9.39
CA THR A 69 -5.73 -20.07 -9.60
C THR A 69 -6.06 -19.56 -11.00
N LEU A 70 -5.41 -18.49 -11.43
CA LEU A 70 -5.60 -17.88 -12.74
C LEU A 70 -5.15 -18.80 -13.87
N ILE A 71 -4.01 -19.49 -13.72
CA ILE A 71 -3.54 -20.49 -14.67
C ILE A 71 -4.54 -21.65 -14.78
N GLY A 72 -5.09 -22.12 -13.67
CA GLY A 72 -6.10 -23.19 -13.67
C GLY A 72 -7.43 -22.79 -14.30
N LEU A 73 -7.81 -21.52 -14.18
CA LEU A 73 -9.01 -20.94 -14.81
C LEU A 73 -8.78 -20.48 -16.25
N TRP A 74 -7.55 -20.54 -16.75
CA TRP A 74 -7.21 -20.01 -18.05
C TRP A 74 -7.88 -20.79 -19.17
N ALA A 75 -8.80 -20.13 -19.88
CA ALA A 75 -9.39 -20.63 -21.10
C ALA A 75 -8.87 -19.82 -22.30
N PRO A 76 -8.48 -20.47 -23.42
CA PRO A 76 -8.10 -19.76 -24.63
C PRO A 76 -9.28 -18.91 -25.12
N GLY A 77 -9.10 -17.59 -25.21
CA GLY A 77 -10.11 -16.65 -25.69
C GLY A 77 -10.90 -15.91 -24.60
N THR A 78 -10.58 -16.06 -23.31
CA THR A 78 -11.19 -15.23 -22.26
C THR A 78 -10.14 -14.69 -21.29
N PRO A 79 -9.37 -13.66 -21.67
CA PRO A 79 -8.57 -12.93 -20.70
C PRO A 79 -9.53 -12.10 -19.84
N SER A 80 -9.98 -12.61 -18.70
CA SER A 80 -10.79 -11.81 -17.77
C SER A 80 -9.85 -10.93 -16.94
N PRO A 81 -9.71 -9.63 -17.26
CA PRO A 81 -8.73 -8.75 -16.61
C PRO A 81 -9.07 -8.52 -15.13
N ILE A 82 -10.30 -8.86 -14.75
CA ILE A 82 -10.86 -8.83 -13.40
C ILE A 82 -10.03 -9.70 -12.44
N TRP A 83 -9.51 -10.85 -12.90
CA TRP A 83 -8.69 -11.71 -12.05
C TRP A 83 -7.35 -11.06 -11.70
N CYS A 84 -6.72 -10.34 -12.64
CA CYS A 84 -5.48 -9.62 -12.38
C CYS A 84 -5.68 -8.53 -11.32
N PHE A 85 -6.79 -7.80 -11.44
CA PHE A 85 -7.19 -6.80 -10.46
C PHE A 85 -7.40 -7.43 -9.08
N ALA A 86 -8.13 -8.56 -9.01
CA ALA A 86 -8.37 -9.26 -7.75
C ALA A 86 -7.07 -9.78 -7.11
N ILE A 87 -6.15 -10.34 -7.89
CA ILE A 87 -4.86 -10.84 -7.42
C ILE A 87 -3.99 -9.69 -6.89
N ALA A 88 -3.94 -8.56 -7.61
CA ALA A 88 -3.21 -7.38 -7.16
C ALA A 88 -3.78 -6.84 -5.83
N LEU A 89 -5.11 -6.76 -5.71
CA LEU A 89 -5.77 -6.28 -4.50
C LEU A 89 -5.55 -7.24 -3.32
N LEU A 90 -5.58 -8.55 -3.58
CA LEU A 90 -5.26 -9.58 -2.60
C LEU A 90 -3.80 -9.45 -2.13
N ALA A 91 -2.84 -9.31 -3.04
CA ALA A 91 -1.43 -9.12 -2.70
C ALA A 91 -1.20 -7.86 -1.86
N PHE A 92 -1.88 -6.74 -2.19
CA PHE A 92 -1.84 -5.52 -1.39
C PHE A 92 -2.43 -5.71 0.01
N TRP A 93 -3.55 -6.41 0.11
CA TRP A 93 -4.20 -6.71 1.39
C TRP A 93 -3.30 -7.59 2.28
N LEU A 94 -2.69 -8.63 1.71
CA LEU A 94 -1.73 -9.49 2.39
C LEU A 94 -0.45 -8.74 2.79
N TYR A 95 0.02 -7.81 1.95
CA TYR A 95 1.13 -6.92 2.30
C TYR A 95 0.81 -6.12 3.56
N GLY A 96 -0.32 -5.42 3.59
CA GLY A 96 -0.73 -4.61 4.75
C GLY A 96 -0.90 -5.45 6.01
N LYS A 97 -1.40 -6.68 5.87
CA LYS A 97 -1.50 -7.64 6.98
C LYS A 97 -0.14 -8.10 7.50
N GLY A 98 0.85 -8.28 6.63
CA GLY A 98 2.20 -8.71 6.99
C GLY A 98 3.09 -7.59 7.50
N ALA A 99 2.98 -6.40 6.92
CA ALA A 99 3.79 -5.24 7.27
C ALA A 99 3.29 -4.51 8.53
N GLY A 100 2.05 -4.79 8.98
CA GLY A 100 1.41 -4.14 10.13
C GLY A 100 0.99 -2.68 9.90
N HIS A 101 1.44 -2.08 8.80
CA HIS A 101 1.19 -0.70 8.41
C HIS A 101 0.90 -0.58 6.90
N ALA A 102 0.37 0.58 6.50
CA ALA A 102 0.18 0.88 5.08
C ALA A 102 1.55 1.00 4.38
N PRO A 103 1.67 0.56 3.12
CA PRO A 103 2.94 0.59 2.39
C PRO A 103 3.41 2.03 2.18
N ALA A 104 4.50 2.42 2.85
CA ALA A 104 5.16 3.71 2.63
C ALA A 104 6.54 3.49 2.01
N ARG A 105 7.41 2.70 2.66
CA ARG A 105 8.74 2.37 2.14
C ARG A 105 8.72 1.18 1.18
N GLY A 106 7.88 0.18 1.43
CA GLY A 106 7.85 -1.03 0.60
C GLY A 106 6.99 -0.92 -0.67
N PHE A 107 6.32 0.22 -0.88
CA PHE A 107 5.44 0.42 -2.03
C PHE A 107 6.08 0.14 -3.40
N PRO A 108 7.25 0.73 -3.76
CA PRO A 108 7.84 0.47 -5.08
C PRO A 108 8.23 -1.01 -5.27
N ALA A 109 8.72 -1.67 -4.21
CA ALA A 109 9.06 -3.09 -4.27
C ALA A 109 7.81 -3.97 -4.46
N LEU A 110 6.71 -3.65 -3.75
CA LEU A 110 5.43 -4.34 -3.89
C LEU A 110 4.85 -4.20 -5.29
N VAL A 111 4.86 -2.98 -5.85
CA VAL A 111 4.37 -2.73 -7.21
C VAL A 111 5.21 -3.47 -8.24
N ALA A 112 6.55 -3.40 -8.14
CA ALA A 112 7.44 -4.12 -9.04
C ALA A 112 7.23 -5.63 -8.98
N MET A 113 7.03 -6.18 -7.77
CA MET A 113 6.75 -7.61 -7.58
C MET A 113 5.41 -8.03 -8.20
N ILE A 114 4.35 -7.22 -8.04
CA ILE A 114 3.03 -7.52 -8.65
C ILE A 114 3.12 -7.47 -10.16
N ILE A 115 3.72 -6.42 -10.74
CA ILE A 115 3.89 -6.29 -12.20
C ILE A 115 4.72 -7.45 -12.75
N GLY A 116 5.87 -7.73 -12.12
CA GLY A 116 6.76 -8.83 -12.52
C GLY A 116 6.09 -10.19 -12.41
N GLY A 117 5.40 -10.47 -11.30
CA GLY A 117 4.70 -11.74 -11.11
C GLY A 117 3.51 -11.91 -12.05
N LEU A 118 2.76 -10.85 -12.35
CA LEU A 118 1.69 -10.89 -13.36
C LEU A 118 2.25 -11.14 -14.76
N ALA A 119 3.39 -10.55 -15.13
CA ALA A 119 4.05 -10.81 -16.40
C ALA A 119 4.49 -12.28 -16.52
N VAL A 120 5.12 -12.84 -15.48
CA VAL A 120 5.49 -14.27 -15.46
C VAL A 120 4.25 -15.16 -15.51
N THR A 121 3.19 -14.80 -14.79
CA THR A 121 1.92 -15.54 -14.80
C THR A 121 1.28 -15.55 -16.19
N PHE A 122 1.29 -14.40 -16.89
CA PHE A 122 0.79 -14.30 -18.25
C PHE A 122 1.54 -15.23 -19.21
N VAL A 123 2.87 -15.27 -19.12
CA VAL A 123 3.69 -16.20 -19.90
C VAL A 123 3.36 -17.66 -19.57
N ALA A 124 3.16 -17.99 -18.29
CA ALA A 124 2.76 -19.33 -17.89
C ALA A 124 1.38 -19.72 -18.45
N CYS A 125 0.41 -18.79 -18.47
CA CYS A 125 -0.89 -19.00 -19.10
C CYS A 125 -0.76 -19.29 -20.60
N LEU A 126 0.07 -18.54 -21.33
CA LEU A 126 0.35 -18.82 -22.75
C LEU A 126 0.98 -20.21 -22.94
N ALA A 127 1.94 -20.59 -22.10
CA ALA A 127 2.56 -21.91 -22.14
C ALA A 127 1.56 -23.04 -21.90
N VAL A 128 0.66 -22.88 -20.93
CA VAL A 128 -0.41 -23.85 -20.64
C VAL A 128 -1.41 -23.92 -21.79
N GLY A 129 -1.77 -22.79 -22.39
CA GLY A 129 -2.63 -22.74 -23.58
C GLY A 129 -2.01 -23.44 -24.80
N LEU A 130 -0.72 -23.21 -25.06
CA LEU A 130 0.03 -23.91 -26.11
C LEU A 130 0.13 -25.41 -25.85
N TYR A 131 0.32 -25.81 -24.60
CA TYR A 131 0.34 -27.22 -24.22
C TYR A 131 -1.04 -27.87 -24.38
N ALA A 132 -2.12 -27.18 -24.04
CA ALA A 132 -3.48 -27.65 -24.28
C ALA A 132 -3.74 -27.84 -25.79
N TYR A 133 -3.37 -26.85 -26.61
CA TYR A 133 -3.42 -26.95 -28.07
C TYR A 133 -2.60 -28.12 -28.60
N TYR A 134 -1.38 -28.31 -28.11
CA TYR A 134 -0.55 -29.46 -28.46
C TYR A 134 -1.25 -30.78 -28.16
N ARG A 135 -1.89 -30.92 -26.99
CA ARG A 135 -2.59 -32.16 -26.63
C ARG A 135 -3.79 -32.45 -27.51
N GLU A 136 -4.47 -31.41 -27.99
CA GLU A 136 -5.62 -31.55 -28.88
C GLU A 136 -5.21 -31.94 -30.31
N TYR A 137 -4.11 -31.36 -30.82
CA TYR A 137 -3.63 -31.56 -32.18
C TYR A 137 -2.36 -32.44 -32.29
N ALA A 138 -1.99 -33.11 -31.20
CA ALA A 138 -0.80 -33.96 -31.10
C ALA A 138 -0.55 -34.89 -32.32
N PRO A 139 -1.55 -35.60 -32.89
CA PRO A 139 -1.31 -36.49 -34.03
C PRO A 139 -0.83 -35.76 -35.31
N GLN A 140 -0.98 -34.45 -35.39
CA GLN A 140 -0.60 -33.62 -36.54
C GLN A 140 0.72 -32.88 -36.31
N ILE A 141 1.25 -32.91 -35.09
CA ILE A 141 2.44 -32.17 -34.68
C ILE A 141 3.63 -33.12 -34.62
N ALA A 142 4.62 -32.90 -35.49
CA ALA A 142 5.82 -33.74 -35.57
C ALA A 142 6.81 -33.54 -34.40
N LEU A 143 6.61 -32.51 -33.58
CA LEU A 143 7.50 -32.14 -32.48
C LEU A 143 7.04 -32.72 -31.13
N PRO A 144 7.96 -32.97 -30.18
CA PRO A 144 7.60 -33.21 -28.80
C PRO A 144 6.96 -31.97 -28.15
N ALA A 145 6.20 -32.16 -27.08
CA ALA A 145 5.47 -31.09 -26.39
C ALA A 145 6.33 -29.89 -25.97
N LEU A 146 7.44 -30.14 -25.27
CA LEU A 146 8.31 -29.07 -24.73
C LEU A 146 8.92 -28.18 -25.83
N PRO A 147 9.59 -28.71 -26.88
CA PRO A 147 10.13 -27.88 -27.95
C PRO A 147 9.03 -27.21 -28.77
N PHE A 148 7.84 -27.82 -28.92
CA PHE A 148 6.70 -27.14 -29.54
C PHE A 148 6.29 -25.90 -28.75
N VAL A 149 6.12 -26.01 -27.42
CA VAL A 149 5.76 -24.88 -26.56
C VAL A 149 6.84 -23.80 -26.63
N ILE A 150 8.12 -24.16 -26.43
CA ILE A 150 9.23 -23.18 -26.44
C ILE A 150 9.30 -22.45 -27.79
N ALA A 151 9.25 -23.18 -28.92
CA ALA A 151 9.35 -22.58 -30.25
C ALA A 151 8.23 -21.56 -30.51
N ASN A 152 6.99 -21.89 -30.15
CA ASN A 152 5.85 -20.98 -30.30
C ASN A 152 5.91 -19.81 -29.32
N LEU A 153 6.39 -20.03 -28.10
CA LEU A 153 6.51 -18.98 -27.08
C LEU A 153 7.60 -17.97 -27.43
N THR A 154 8.60 -18.37 -28.22
CA THR A 154 9.60 -17.45 -28.81
C THR A 154 9.17 -16.86 -30.15
N ALA A 155 8.05 -17.29 -30.73
CA ALA A 155 7.62 -16.82 -32.04
C ALA A 155 7.01 -15.41 -31.95
N PRO A 156 7.49 -14.43 -32.76
CA PRO A 156 7.01 -13.06 -32.67
C PRO A 156 5.53 -12.91 -33.05
N GLN A 157 5.00 -13.81 -33.89
CA GLN A 157 3.58 -13.86 -34.23
C GLN A 157 2.70 -14.07 -33.00
N LEU A 158 3.07 -14.95 -32.07
CA LEU A 158 2.31 -15.19 -30.84
C LEU A 158 2.23 -13.89 -30.02
N TRP A 159 3.37 -13.24 -29.84
CA TRP A 159 3.43 -11.99 -29.10
C TRP A 159 2.60 -10.90 -29.77
N SER A 160 2.65 -10.74 -31.08
CA SER A 160 1.83 -9.74 -31.77
C SER A 160 0.32 -9.93 -31.57
N ALA A 161 -0.14 -11.19 -31.43
CA ALA A 161 -1.54 -11.50 -31.18
C ALA A 161 -1.96 -11.26 -29.72
N TYR A 162 -1.08 -11.57 -28.77
CA TYR A 162 -1.37 -11.51 -27.33
C TYR A 162 -0.82 -10.28 -26.61
N LEU A 163 -0.07 -9.39 -27.30
CA LEU A 163 0.56 -8.22 -26.69
C LEU A 163 -0.48 -7.28 -26.09
N THR A 164 -1.56 -7.02 -26.82
CA THR A 164 -2.66 -6.16 -26.36
C THR A 164 -3.30 -6.73 -25.09
N ASP A 165 -3.55 -8.03 -25.04
CA ASP A 165 -4.09 -8.71 -23.87
C ASP A 165 -3.11 -8.65 -22.69
N GLY A 166 -1.81 -8.83 -22.94
CA GLY A 166 -0.75 -8.68 -21.95
C GLY A 166 -0.66 -7.27 -21.38
N MET A 167 -0.80 -6.25 -22.23
CA MET A 167 -0.83 -4.84 -21.80
C MET A 167 -2.06 -4.56 -20.92
N LEU A 168 -3.24 -5.07 -21.30
CA LEU A 168 -4.44 -4.97 -20.46
C LEU A 168 -4.24 -5.71 -19.12
N PHE A 169 -3.59 -6.87 -19.14
CA PHE A 169 -3.24 -7.62 -17.93
C PHE A 169 -2.44 -6.79 -16.93
N VAL A 170 -1.39 -6.13 -17.42
CA VAL A 170 -0.53 -5.27 -16.61
C VAL A 170 -1.26 -4.00 -16.20
N LEU A 171 -2.03 -3.39 -17.08
CA LEU A 171 -2.81 -2.18 -16.80
C LEU A 171 -3.82 -2.43 -15.68
N PHE A 172 -4.61 -3.50 -15.76
CA PHE A 172 -5.60 -3.86 -14.74
C PHE A 172 -4.94 -4.31 -13.43
N GLY A 173 -3.82 -5.01 -13.50
CA GLY A 173 -3.00 -5.31 -12.32
C GLY A 173 -2.48 -4.04 -11.62
N GLY A 174 -1.98 -3.08 -12.40
CA GLY A 174 -1.53 -1.78 -11.91
C GLY A 174 -2.66 -0.93 -11.32
N LEU A 175 -3.84 -0.93 -11.96
CA LEU A 175 -5.04 -0.31 -11.39
C LEU A 175 -5.46 -0.99 -10.08
N GLY A 176 -5.36 -2.32 -9.99
CA GLY A 176 -5.62 -3.07 -8.74
C GLY A 176 -4.69 -2.68 -7.61
N ALA A 177 -3.41 -2.48 -7.93
CA ALA A 177 -2.43 -1.95 -6.99
C ALA A 177 -2.81 -0.56 -6.49
N LEU A 178 -3.18 0.36 -7.39
CA LEU A 178 -3.62 1.72 -7.04
C LEU A 178 -4.92 1.72 -6.21
N ALA A 179 -5.89 0.88 -6.56
CA ALA A 179 -7.13 0.72 -5.82
C ALA A 179 -6.87 0.22 -4.39
N GLY A 180 -5.94 -0.73 -4.20
CA GLY A 180 -5.52 -1.20 -2.88
C GLY A 180 -4.95 -0.09 -2.00
N VAL A 181 -4.14 0.81 -2.58
CA VAL A 181 -3.62 2.00 -1.91
C VAL A 181 -4.76 2.91 -1.46
N VAL A 182 -5.66 3.28 -2.36
CA VAL A 182 -6.80 4.15 -2.06
C VAL A 182 -7.69 3.53 -0.97
N GLN A 183 -7.94 2.22 -1.01
CA GLN A 183 -8.72 1.52 0.01
C GLN A 183 -8.07 1.56 1.39
N LEU A 184 -6.74 1.43 1.46
CA LEU A 184 -5.97 1.53 2.71
C LEU A 184 -5.97 2.95 3.29
N PHE A 185 -5.85 3.97 2.44
CA PHE A 185 -5.84 5.36 2.87
C PHE A 185 -7.24 5.87 3.26
N LEU A 186 -8.27 5.62 2.44
CA LEU A 186 -9.65 6.07 2.73
C LEU A 186 -10.39 5.18 3.73
N GLY A 187 -10.01 3.90 3.85
CA GLY A 187 -10.64 2.94 4.78
C GLY A 187 -10.36 3.23 6.25
N ARG A 188 -9.26 3.93 6.59
CA ARG A 188 -8.93 4.31 7.97
C ARG A 188 -9.90 5.33 8.58
N GLU A 189 -10.57 6.15 7.76
CA GLU A 189 -11.54 7.14 8.24
C GLU A 189 -12.88 6.51 8.66
N ARG A 190 -13.16 5.28 8.23
CA ARG A 190 -14.40 4.55 8.55
C ARG A 190 -14.24 3.58 9.72
N ARG A 191 -13.43 3.89 10.75
CA ARG A 191 -13.64 3.30 12.08
C ARG A 191 -14.69 4.16 12.80
N PRO A 192 -15.99 3.85 12.70
CA PRO A 192 -16.98 4.58 13.48
C PRO A 192 -16.67 4.38 14.96
N LEU A 193 -16.80 5.47 15.70
CA LEU A 193 -16.76 5.63 17.16
C LEU A 193 -17.82 4.76 17.88
N ARG A 194 -17.94 3.47 17.57
CA ARG A 194 -18.89 2.54 18.20
C ARG A 194 -18.41 2.04 19.57
N ALA A 195 -17.22 2.43 20.02
CA ALA A 195 -16.69 2.04 21.33
C ALA A 195 -16.98 3.03 22.47
N ARG A 196 -17.74 4.12 22.25
CA ARG A 196 -17.98 5.15 23.29
C ARG A 196 -19.40 5.23 23.85
N ARG A 197 -20.27 4.25 23.60
CA ARG A 197 -21.66 4.21 24.14
C ARG A 197 -21.95 3.00 25.03
N ALA A 198 -20.96 2.53 25.78
CA ALA A 198 -21.15 1.50 26.80
C ALA A 198 -20.37 1.81 28.08
N ALA A 199 -20.39 3.09 28.49
CA ALA A 199 -19.97 3.53 29.81
C ALA A 199 -20.99 4.55 30.32
#